data_AF-A0A2D8RSK6-F1
#
_entry.id   AF-A0A2D8RSK6-F1
#
_cell.length_a   1.000
_cell.length_b   1.000
_cell.length_c   1.000
_cell.angle_alpha   90.00
_cell.angle_beta   90.00
_cell.angle_gamma   90.00
#
_symmetry.space_group_name_H-M   'P 1'
#
loop_
_entity.id
_entity.type
_entity.pdbx_description
1 polymer ?
#
loop_
_entity_poly.entity_id
_entity_poly.type
_entity_poly.pdbx_seq_one_letter_code
_entity_poly.pdbx_strand_id
1 'polypeptide(L)'
;MKRPNIILIITDQQRYDTIAELGFPYLNTPHTDRLVREGVSFDQCHVTSPSCGPSRASLFTGYFPHNSGALKNNDRWPRTWVQDLQDSGYYCVNIGKMHADPYNELHGFHERFVVENKQRRESELMWKKNPHIFEDEWDKALDQRGFDRPEKPFYKDWPDTKERQGAYEWKLPDDLHPDVFIGDLALRWINKSPWAADQSKLMQWIDKEKRPSLDDEPLFLEIGFPGPHPPFDPIERYTKEYMEKDLPMLPVTQEEMDAQPETLHSFRKRLTQRFADSIDFDPNASDEARKLQRAYYMANVTMIDEQVGRIMDRLEEVGLLEDSVVIFTSDHGDCLGDHGLVEKWTMYDQSVRVPLVVWSPDRFEGNRRIDALTQWFDIGPTVLELAGVQPNAKTEAQSLLPFLENRPDAEEREYVFSEHVQDLMLQDLKHSLMIRSKRYKLIEYIGKDNGQLFDLESDPDELKDVWSDPDYAEAKNTLRKDLTDWFITSTVDATGWWKSPEATQK
;
A
#
# COMPACT_ATOMS: atom_id res chain seq x y z
N MET A 1 -28.93 7.43 4.07
CA MET A 1 -28.06 8.28 4.90
C MET A 1 -27.41 9.32 4.00
N LYS A 2 -26.86 10.39 4.56
CA LYS A 2 -26.05 11.36 3.79
C LYS A 2 -24.82 10.66 3.19
N ARG A 3 -24.32 11.11 2.03
CA ARG A 3 -23.07 10.62 1.43
C ARG A 3 -21.89 11.21 2.23
N PRO A 4 -21.01 10.38 2.83
CA PRO A 4 -19.91 10.90 3.63
C PRO A 4 -18.79 11.46 2.76
N ASN A 5 -17.91 12.25 3.36
CA ASN A 5 -16.58 12.43 2.82
C ASN A 5 -15.78 11.12 2.97
N ILE A 6 -14.86 10.87 2.05
CA ILE A 6 -13.99 9.70 2.09
C ILE A 6 -12.55 10.17 2.12
N ILE A 7 -11.81 9.79 3.16
CA ILE A 7 -10.39 10.08 3.31
C ILE A 7 -9.62 8.77 3.25
N LEU A 8 -8.86 8.55 2.19
CA LEU A 8 -8.08 7.33 1.99
C LEU A 8 -6.60 7.64 2.20
N ILE A 9 -6.01 7.08 3.25
CA ILE A 9 -4.59 7.23 3.59
C ILE A 9 -3.88 5.91 3.25
N ILE A 10 -2.90 5.99 2.35
CA ILE A 10 -2.12 4.85 1.88
C ILE A 10 -0.63 5.09 2.17
N THR A 11 0.00 4.15 2.85
CA THR A 11 1.47 4.10 2.97
C THR A 11 2.06 3.16 1.91
N ASP A 12 3.30 3.38 1.50
CA ASP A 12 4.02 2.46 0.61
C ASP A 12 4.93 1.53 1.41
N GLN A 13 4.78 0.22 1.22
CA GLN A 13 5.65 -0.79 1.82
C GLN A 13 5.53 -0.92 3.36
N GLN A 14 4.40 -0.51 3.96
CA GLN A 14 4.12 -0.75 5.38
C GLN A 14 3.57 -2.17 5.61
N ARG A 15 4.26 -2.97 6.43
CA ARG A 15 3.84 -4.32 6.82
C ARG A 15 2.61 -4.27 7.71
N TYR A 16 1.78 -5.30 7.65
CA TYR A 16 0.62 -5.47 8.53
C TYR A 16 0.97 -5.47 10.03
N ASP A 17 2.21 -5.83 10.37
CA ASP A 17 2.70 -5.99 11.73
C ASP A 17 3.35 -4.74 12.35
N THR A 18 2.84 -3.56 11.98
CA THR A 18 3.48 -2.27 12.30
C THR A 18 2.52 -1.23 12.91
N ILE A 19 1.40 -1.67 13.46
CA ILE A 19 0.49 -0.81 14.25
C ILE A 19 0.32 -1.46 15.62
N ALA A 20 0.59 -0.72 16.70
CA ALA A 20 0.61 -1.27 18.04
C ALA A 20 -0.73 -1.86 18.47
N GLU A 21 -1.83 -1.15 18.21
CA GLU A 21 -3.17 -1.63 18.51
C GLU A 21 -3.57 -2.84 17.65
N LEU A 22 -2.92 -3.13 16.52
CA LEU A 22 -3.16 -4.38 15.76
C LEU A 22 -2.42 -5.60 16.33
N GLY A 23 -1.75 -5.46 17.48
CA GLY A 23 -1.06 -6.57 18.17
C GLY A 23 0.47 -6.47 18.13
N PHE A 24 1.03 -5.31 17.78
CA PHE A 24 2.47 -5.11 17.60
C PHE A 24 3.02 -4.07 18.58
N PRO A 25 3.06 -4.37 19.89
CA PRO A 25 3.29 -3.39 20.97
C PRO A 25 4.68 -2.73 20.98
N TYR A 26 5.54 -3.09 20.02
CA TYR A 26 6.87 -2.52 19.84
C TYR A 26 6.82 -1.17 19.12
N LEU A 27 5.74 -0.88 18.39
CA LEU A 27 5.56 0.36 17.63
C LEU A 27 4.99 1.48 18.51
N ASN A 28 5.39 2.71 18.20
CA ASN A 28 4.83 3.94 18.74
C ASN A 28 3.94 4.57 17.65
N THR A 29 2.65 4.22 17.66
CA THR A 29 1.67 4.59 16.63
C THR A 29 0.37 5.15 17.20
N PRO A 30 0.41 6.11 18.15
CA PRO A 30 -0.76 6.52 18.91
C PRO A 30 -1.93 7.03 18.05
N HIS A 31 -1.65 7.58 16.87
CA HIS A 31 -2.67 8.16 15.99
C HIS A 31 -3.39 7.09 15.18
N THR A 32 -2.68 6.15 14.56
CA THR A 32 -3.31 4.99 13.91
C THR A 32 -3.90 4.02 14.94
N ASP A 33 -3.35 3.93 16.15
CA ASP A 33 -3.95 3.19 17.25
C ASP A 33 -5.32 3.78 17.64
N ARG A 34 -5.50 5.11 17.58
CA ARG A 34 -6.81 5.75 17.74
C ARG A 34 -7.78 5.26 16.67
N LEU A 35 -7.35 5.21 15.40
CA LEU A 35 -8.19 4.72 14.30
C LEU A 35 -8.65 3.27 14.55
N VAL A 36 -7.77 2.41 15.07
CA VAL A 36 -8.11 1.02 15.41
C VAL A 36 -9.09 0.95 16.56
N ARG A 37 -8.84 1.66 17.67
CA ARG A 37 -9.71 1.62 18.87
C ARG A 37 -11.11 2.16 18.60
N GLU A 38 -11.23 3.18 17.75
CA GLU A 38 -12.49 3.86 17.47
C GLU A 38 -13.16 3.35 16.18
N GLY A 39 -12.47 2.53 15.40
CA GLY A 39 -12.93 2.05 14.09
C GLY A 39 -13.09 0.53 14.01
N VAL A 40 -13.03 0.03 12.77
CA VAL A 40 -13.10 -1.39 12.43
C VAL A 40 -11.80 -1.77 11.72
N SER A 41 -11.08 -2.76 12.24
CA SER A 41 -9.88 -3.30 11.57
C SER A 41 -10.17 -4.63 10.90
N PHE A 42 -9.45 -4.92 9.81
CA PHE A 42 -9.48 -6.20 9.12
C PHE A 42 -8.15 -6.91 9.28
N ASP A 43 -8.15 -8.04 9.97
CA ASP A 43 -6.91 -8.74 10.32
C ASP A 43 -6.32 -9.46 9.10
N GLN A 44 -7.13 -9.80 8.09
CA GLN A 44 -6.73 -10.64 6.96
C GLN A 44 -6.88 -9.95 5.59
N CYS A 45 -6.41 -8.71 5.44
CA CYS A 45 -6.41 -7.98 4.17
C CYS A 45 -5.16 -8.26 3.33
N HIS A 46 -5.35 -8.68 2.07
CA HIS A 46 -4.28 -9.12 1.18
C HIS A 46 -4.27 -8.37 -0.15
N VAL A 47 -3.08 -7.97 -0.60
CA VAL A 47 -2.91 -7.27 -1.88
C VAL A 47 -2.93 -8.25 -3.05
N THR A 48 -3.40 -7.78 -4.20
CA THR A 48 -3.47 -8.58 -5.43
C THR A 48 -2.12 -8.72 -6.15
N SER A 49 -1.13 -7.90 -5.77
CA SER A 49 0.25 -8.04 -6.25
C SER A 49 1.23 -7.50 -5.21
N PRO A 50 2.35 -8.19 -4.94
CA PRO A 50 3.40 -7.70 -4.02
C PRO A 50 4.31 -6.64 -4.68
N SER A 51 3.74 -5.64 -5.34
CA SER A 51 4.47 -4.56 -6.02
C SER A 51 3.61 -3.31 -6.20
N CYS A 52 4.18 -2.12 -5.99
CA CYS A 52 3.45 -0.84 -5.88
C CYS A 52 2.44 -0.60 -7.02
N GLY A 53 2.93 -0.54 -8.26
CA GLY A 53 2.14 -0.18 -9.45
C GLY A 53 0.97 -1.14 -9.70
N PRO A 54 1.19 -2.46 -9.85
CA PRO A 54 0.10 -3.40 -10.08
C PRO A 54 -0.86 -3.50 -8.88
N SER A 55 -0.36 -3.43 -7.64
CA SER A 55 -1.22 -3.42 -6.44
C SER A 55 -2.16 -2.21 -6.45
N ARG A 56 -1.61 -0.99 -6.61
CA ARG A 56 -2.40 0.25 -6.65
C ARG A 56 -3.34 0.28 -7.86
N ALA A 57 -2.90 -0.18 -9.02
CA ALA A 57 -3.79 -0.33 -10.17
C ALA A 57 -4.97 -1.24 -9.85
N SER A 58 -4.74 -2.38 -9.18
CA SER A 58 -5.84 -3.25 -8.72
C SER A 58 -6.78 -2.55 -7.76
N LEU A 59 -6.27 -1.80 -6.77
CA LEU A 59 -7.10 -1.00 -5.88
C LEU A 59 -8.00 -0.07 -6.66
N PHE A 60 -7.43 0.76 -7.54
CA PHE A 60 -8.18 1.81 -8.23
C PHE A 60 -9.06 1.30 -9.38
N THR A 61 -8.85 0.08 -9.86
CA THR A 61 -9.66 -0.50 -10.95
C THR A 61 -10.70 -1.49 -10.43
N GLY A 62 -10.44 -2.17 -9.31
CA GLY A 62 -11.26 -3.27 -8.80
C GLY A 62 -11.04 -4.59 -9.54
N TYR A 63 -9.86 -4.77 -10.15
CA TYR A 63 -9.49 -5.94 -10.98
C TYR A 63 -8.11 -6.47 -10.63
N PHE A 64 -7.90 -7.78 -10.74
CA PHE A 64 -6.57 -8.39 -10.63
C PHE A 64 -5.64 -7.93 -11.76
N PRO A 65 -4.30 -7.95 -11.58
CA PRO A 65 -3.35 -7.45 -12.58
C PRO A 65 -3.56 -8.03 -14.00
N HIS A 66 -3.86 -9.33 -14.14
CA HIS A 66 -4.12 -10.00 -15.42
C HIS A 66 -5.35 -9.46 -16.16
N ASN A 67 -6.30 -8.90 -15.43
CA ASN A 67 -7.49 -8.27 -15.99
C ASN A 67 -7.36 -6.75 -16.14
N SER A 68 -6.67 -6.08 -15.21
CA SER A 68 -6.42 -4.64 -15.29
C SER A 68 -5.44 -4.29 -16.41
N GLY A 69 -4.53 -5.21 -16.73
CA GLY A 69 -3.45 -5.04 -17.70
C GLY A 69 -2.22 -4.30 -17.15
N ALA A 70 -2.28 -3.84 -15.89
CA ALA A 70 -1.15 -3.26 -15.19
C ALA A 70 -0.45 -4.35 -14.37
N LEU A 71 0.56 -5.00 -14.97
CA LEU A 71 1.19 -6.21 -14.42
C LEU A 71 2.47 -5.92 -13.62
N LYS A 72 3.12 -4.78 -13.89
CA LYS A 72 4.36 -4.34 -13.24
C LYS A 72 4.42 -2.82 -13.14
N ASN A 73 5.38 -2.33 -12.37
CA ASN A 73 5.60 -0.89 -12.24
C ASN A 73 5.84 -0.23 -13.61
N ASN A 74 5.25 0.94 -13.80
CA ASN A 74 5.22 1.71 -15.05
C ASN A 74 4.40 1.08 -16.20
N ASP A 75 3.57 0.06 -15.94
CA ASP A 75 2.50 -0.25 -16.87
C ASP A 75 1.39 0.79 -16.73
N ARG A 76 0.83 1.24 -17.85
CA ARG A 76 -0.22 2.25 -17.86
C ARG A 76 -1.51 1.72 -17.24
N TRP A 77 -2.13 2.56 -16.42
CA TRP A 77 -3.40 2.19 -15.79
C TRP A 77 -4.57 2.41 -16.75
N PRO A 78 -5.59 1.53 -16.72
CA PRO A 78 -6.85 1.74 -17.43
C PRO A 78 -7.75 2.78 -16.70
N ARG A 79 -9.08 2.72 -16.89
CA ARG A 79 -10.06 3.52 -16.13
C ARG A 79 -10.06 3.09 -14.66
N THR A 80 -10.26 4.03 -13.74
CA THR A 80 -10.42 3.78 -12.30
C THR A 80 -11.87 4.01 -11.86
N TRP A 81 -12.25 3.54 -10.67
CA TRP A 81 -13.54 3.88 -10.07
C TRP A 81 -13.60 5.33 -9.55
N VAL A 82 -12.48 6.05 -9.48
CA VAL A 82 -12.46 7.46 -9.08
C VAL A 82 -13.19 8.31 -10.12
N GLN A 83 -13.15 7.94 -11.40
CA GLN A 83 -14.00 8.56 -12.41
C GLN A 83 -15.49 8.36 -12.10
N ASP A 84 -15.90 7.19 -11.61
CA ASP A 84 -17.31 6.95 -11.25
C ASP A 84 -17.75 7.81 -10.05
N LEU A 85 -16.85 8.02 -9.09
CA LEU A 85 -17.08 8.97 -7.98
C LEU A 85 -17.20 10.41 -8.48
N GLN A 86 -16.28 10.85 -9.33
CA GLN A 86 -16.32 12.17 -9.94
C GLN A 86 -17.65 12.38 -10.69
N ASP A 87 -18.06 11.42 -11.52
CA ASP A 87 -19.31 11.45 -12.29
C ASP A 87 -20.55 11.48 -11.36
N SER A 88 -20.43 11.00 -10.11
CA SER A 88 -21.48 11.05 -9.08
C SER A 88 -21.55 12.37 -8.30
N GLY A 89 -20.64 13.32 -8.58
CA GLY A 89 -20.57 14.62 -7.95
C GLY A 89 -19.66 14.70 -6.72
N TYR A 90 -18.72 13.77 -6.54
CA TYR A 90 -17.65 13.93 -5.54
C TYR A 90 -16.55 14.83 -6.08
N TYR A 91 -15.98 15.68 -5.22
CA TYR A 91 -14.73 16.35 -5.51
C TYR A 91 -13.55 15.45 -5.13
N CYS A 92 -12.92 14.83 -6.13
CA CYS A 92 -11.79 13.92 -5.94
C CYS A 92 -10.43 14.65 -5.95
N VAL A 93 -9.59 14.44 -4.94
CA VAL A 93 -8.24 15.01 -4.79
C VAL A 93 -7.25 13.92 -4.39
N ASN A 94 -6.06 13.91 -5.00
CA ASN A 94 -4.94 13.06 -4.59
C ASN A 94 -3.75 13.94 -4.17
N ILE A 95 -3.15 13.62 -3.02
CA ILE A 95 -1.94 14.25 -2.50
C ILE A 95 -0.90 13.16 -2.22
N GLY A 96 0.20 13.20 -2.95
CA GLY A 96 1.28 12.24 -2.81
C GLY A 96 1.22 11.11 -3.83
N LYS A 97 1.62 9.93 -3.39
CA LYS A 97 1.96 8.78 -4.23
C LYS A 97 0.74 8.03 -4.73
N MET A 98 0.66 7.84 -6.05
CA MET A 98 -0.29 6.92 -6.67
C MET A 98 0.43 5.82 -7.47
N HIS A 99 1.66 6.06 -7.93
CA HIS A 99 2.44 5.15 -8.77
C HIS A 99 1.75 4.80 -10.10
N ALA A 100 0.91 5.71 -10.59
CA ALA A 100 0.28 5.63 -11.89
C ALA A 100 1.25 6.04 -13.00
N ASP A 101 1.17 5.41 -14.17
CA ASP A 101 1.93 5.81 -15.35
C ASP A 101 0.99 6.23 -16.48
N PRO A 102 1.20 7.40 -17.11
CA PRO A 102 2.10 8.49 -16.68
C PRO A 102 1.68 9.14 -15.35
N TYR A 103 2.66 9.56 -14.54
CA TYR A 103 2.43 10.09 -13.18
C TYR A 103 1.54 11.33 -13.11
N ASN A 104 1.41 12.10 -14.19
CA ASN A 104 0.60 13.31 -14.25
C ASN A 104 -0.81 13.11 -14.82
N GLU A 105 -1.21 11.88 -15.17
CA GLU A 105 -2.58 11.62 -15.59
C GLU A 105 -3.56 11.77 -14.42
N LEU A 106 -4.72 12.40 -14.65
CA LEU A 106 -5.63 12.72 -13.55
C LEU A 106 -6.36 11.51 -12.97
N HIS A 107 -6.53 10.41 -13.72
CA HIS A 107 -7.24 9.21 -13.26
C HIS A 107 -8.57 9.47 -12.49
N GLY A 108 -9.36 10.48 -12.90
CA GLY A 108 -10.65 10.81 -12.27
C GLY A 108 -10.56 11.79 -11.10
N PHE A 109 -9.35 12.18 -10.69
CA PHE A 109 -9.14 13.26 -9.73
C PHE A 109 -9.29 14.63 -10.41
N HIS A 110 -9.87 15.60 -9.69
CA HIS A 110 -9.87 17.01 -10.10
C HIS A 110 -8.50 17.65 -9.89
N GLU A 111 -7.84 17.28 -8.80
CA GLU A 111 -6.51 17.77 -8.43
C GLU A 111 -5.59 16.60 -8.07
N ARG A 112 -4.35 16.65 -8.55
CA ARG A 112 -3.29 15.73 -8.16
C ARG A 112 -2.03 16.51 -7.80
N PHE A 113 -1.53 16.30 -6.59
CA PHE A 113 -0.27 16.85 -6.11
C PHE A 113 0.74 15.72 -5.97
N VAL A 114 1.48 15.46 -7.03
CA VAL A 114 2.31 14.26 -7.17
C VAL A 114 3.57 14.35 -6.31
N VAL A 115 3.84 13.29 -5.54
CA VAL A 115 5.10 13.02 -4.82
C VAL A 115 5.31 11.50 -4.78
N GLU A 116 6.22 10.96 -5.60
CA GLU A 116 6.18 9.51 -5.95
C GLU A 116 7.28 8.67 -5.32
N ASN A 117 8.53 9.10 -5.40
CA ASN A 117 9.68 8.30 -5.01
C ASN A 117 10.67 9.10 -4.16
N LYS A 118 11.21 8.49 -3.10
CA LYS A 118 12.15 9.14 -2.18
C LYS A 118 13.54 9.42 -2.78
N GLN A 119 13.94 8.71 -3.83
CA GLN A 119 15.36 8.62 -4.23
C GLN A 119 15.63 8.62 -5.74
N ARG A 120 14.60 8.83 -6.56
CA ARG A 120 14.73 8.88 -8.02
C ARG A 120 14.07 10.14 -8.53
N ARG A 121 14.81 10.94 -9.29
CA ARG A 121 14.19 11.91 -10.22
C ARG A 121 13.64 11.10 -11.38
N GLU A 122 12.35 11.25 -11.68
CA GLU A 122 11.70 10.42 -12.70
C GLU A 122 12.26 10.63 -14.11
N SER A 123 12.88 11.79 -14.36
CA SER A 123 13.67 12.06 -15.57
C SER A 123 14.69 10.96 -15.87
N GLU A 124 15.20 10.23 -14.87
CA GLU A 124 16.16 9.13 -15.06
C GLU A 124 15.52 7.79 -15.45
N LEU A 125 14.30 7.49 -14.98
CA LEU A 125 13.54 6.30 -15.39
C LEU A 125 13.11 6.41 -16.85
N MET A 126 12.85 7.64 -17.29
CA MET A 126 12.23 7.95 -18.57
C MET A 126 13.20 8.44 -19.65
N TRP A 127 14.45 8.81 -19.32
CA TRP A 127 15.40 9.37 -20.30
C TRP A 127 15.60 8.53 -21.57
N LYS A 128 15.46 7.20 -21.48
CA LYS A 128 15.58 6.31 -22.65
C LYS A 128 14.33 6.25 -23.53
N LYS A 129 13.18 6.77 -23.09
CA LYS A 129 11.88 6.65 -23.80
C LYS A 129 11.01 7.92 -23.83
N ASN A 130 11.23 8.91 -22.98
CA ASN A 130 10.46 10.15 -22.92
C ASN A 130 11.42 11.36 -22.84
N PRO A 131 11.38 12.30 -23.79
CA PRO A 131 12.22 13.49 -23.77
C PRO A 131 11.79 14.54 -22.74
N HIS A 132 10.71 14.31 -21.99
CA HIS A 132 10.18 15.27 -21.01
C HIS A 132 10.66 14.94 -19.60
N ILE A 133 11.27 15.93 -18.95
CA ILE A 133 11.55 15.93 -17.51
C ILE A 133 10.21 16.15 -16.81
N PHE A 134 9.82 15.24 -15.92
CA PHE A 134 8.74 15.44 -14.97
C PHE A 134 9.35 15.79 -13.61
N GLU A 135 8.94 16.92 -13.06
CA GLU A 135 9.29 17.39 -11.72
C GLU A 135 8.03 17.37 -10.88
N ASP A 136 8.06 16.58 -9.81
CA ASP A 136 6.94 16.45 -8.89
C ASP A 136 6.89 17.65 -7.90
N GLU A 137 5.92 17.68 -6.99
CA GLU A 137 5.79 18.80 -6.06
C GLU A 137 6.96 18.91 -5.06
N TRP A 138 7.62 17.79 -4.77
CA TRP A 138 8.75 17.73 -3.87
C TRP A 138 10.03 18.21 -4.55
N ASP A 139 10.26 17.85 -5.82
CA ASP A 139 11.36 18.39 -6.64
C ASP A 139 11.34 19.92 -6.64
N LYS A 140 10.17 20.51 -6.91
CA LYS A 140 10.00 21.97 -6.93
C LYS A 140 10.32 22.60 -5.57
N ALA A 141 9.96 21.96 -4.47
CA ALA A 141 10.21 22.46 -3.13
C ALA A 141 11.69 22.38 -2.73
N LEU A 142 12.37 21.30 -3.12
CA LEU A 142 13.81 21.12 -2.94
C LEU A 142 14.58 22.18 -3.75
N ASP A 143 14.29 22.32 -5.04
CA ASP A 143 14.98 23.24 -5.95
C ASP A 143 14.81 24.70 -5.51
N GLN A 144 13.63 25.10 -5.05
CA GLN A 144 13.38 26.45 -4.53
C GLN A 144 14.20 26.79 -3.28
N ARG A 145 14.62 25.77 -2.51
CA ARG A 145 15.45 25.93 -1.32
C ARG A 145 16.94 25.64 -1.58
N GLY A 146 17.31 25.33 -2.82
CA GLY A 146 18.69 25.04 -3.21
C GLY A 146 19.18 23.68 -2.72
N PHE A 147 18.29 22.70 -2.56
CA PHE A 147 18.63 21.32 -2.27
C PHE A 147 18.38 20.43 -3.48
N ASP A 148 19.18 19.39 -3.62
CA ASP A 148 18.94 18.31 -4.57
C ASP A 148 18.19 17.16 -3.89
N ARG A 149 17.40 16.39 -4.67
CA ARG A 149 16.82 15.13 -4.21
C ARG A 149 17.96 14.16 -3.82
N PRO A 150 17.89 13.51 -2.64
CA PRO A 150 18.86 12.47 -2.28
C PRO A 150 18.73 11.26 -3.21
N GLU A 151 19.67 11.06 -4.13
CA GLU A 151 19.65 9.97 -5.11
C GLU A 151 20.49 8.76 -4.69
N LYS A 152 20.33 7.62 -5.38
CA LYS A 152 21.10 6.39 -5.10
C LYS A 152 22.62 6.58 -4.93
N PRO A 153 23.34 7.38 -5.75
CA PRO A 153 24.77 7.58 -5.56
C PRO A 153 25.11 8.15 -4.17
N PHE A 154 24.27 9.05 -3.65
CA PHE A 154 24.46 9.63 -2.31
C PHE A 154 24.41 8.54 -1.21
N TYR A 155 23.45 7.61 -1.29
CA TYR A 155 23.35 6.51 -0.34
C TYR A 155 24.42 5.43 -0.55
N LYS A 156 24.87 5.22 -1.78
CA LYS A 156 25.91 4.23 -2.10
C LYS A 156 27.27 4.59 -1.51
N ASP A 157 27.55 5.88 -1.37
CA ASP A 157 28.81 6.38 -0.82
C ASP A 157 28.76 6.51 0.73
N TRP A 158 27.67 6.07 1.38
CA TRP A 158 27.51 6.10 2.84
C TRP A 158 28.49 5.13 3.53
N PRO A 159 29.05 5.46 4.71
CA PRO A 159 29.88 4.51 5.46
C PRO A 159 29.10 3.26 5.89
N ASP A 160 29.71 2.09 5.73
CA ASP A 160 29.16 0.81 6.19
C ASP A 160 27.78 0.49 5.58
N THR A 161 27.58 0.79 4.28
CA THR A 161 26.30 0.58 3.55
C THR A 161 25.72 -0.80 3.74
N LYS A 162 26.59 -1.82 3.72
CA LYS A 162 26.19 -3.22 3.79
C LYS A 162 25.72 -3.58 5.20
N GLU A 163 26.38 -3.10 6.25
CA GLU A 163 25.95 -3.28 7.63
C GLU A 163 24.67 -2.49 7.94
N ARG A 164 24.37 -1.44 7.16
CA ARG A 164 23.16 -0.63 7.30
C ARG A 164 21.91 -1.23 6.66
N GLN A 165 22.04 -2.10 5.66
CA GLN A 165 20.89 -2.77 5.01
C GLN A 165 19.79 -1.78 4.57
N GLY A 166 20.16 -0.56 4.15
CA GLY A 166 19.21 0.49 3.75
C GLY A 166 18.81 1.50 4.84
N ALA A 167 19.35 1.38 6.06
CA ALA A 167 19.14 2.31 7.17
C ALA A 167 20.06 3.54 7.09
N TYR A 168 19.46 4.71 6.86
CA TYR A 168 20.19 5.98 6.72
C TYR A 168 19.57 7.06 7.61
N GLU A 169 20.37 8.01 8.07
CA GLU A 169 19.85 9.17 8.79
C GLU A 169 19.44 10.26 7.79
N TRP A 170 18.22 10.81 7.90
CA TRP A 170 17.82 11.98 7.10
C TRP A 170 18.78 13.16 7.32
N LYS A 171 19.23 13.83 6.24
CA LYS A 171 20.23 14.91 6.29
C LYS A 171 19.74 16.29 5.85
N LEU A 172 18.58 16.37 5.20
CA LEU A 172 17.99 17.65 4.83
C LEU A 172 17.14 18.18 5.99
N PRO A 173 16.63 19.43 5.93
CA PRO A 173 15.63 19.89 6.88
C PRO A 173 14.45 18.93 7.01
N ASP A 174 13.92 18.79 8.22
CA ASP A 174 12.85 17.86 8.56
C ASP A 174 11.59 18.04 7.69
N ASP A 175 11.24 19.30 7.38
CA ASP A 175 10.10 19.66 6.55
C ASP A 175 10.28 19.33 5.06
N LEU A 176 11.49 18.91 4.66
CA LEU A 176 11.79 18.37 3.33
C LEU A 176 11.86 16.86 3.29
N HIS A 177 11.69 16.15 4.42
CA HIS A 177 11.47 14.71 4.37
C HIS A 177 10.17 14.44 3.59
N PRO A 178 10.13 13.55 2.58
CA PRO A 178 9.00 13.43 1.66
C PRO A 178 7.68 13.10 2.37
N ASP A 179 7.72 12.23 3.39
CA ASP A 179 6.53 11.89 4.18
C ASP A 179 6.02 13.09 5.02
N VAL A 180 6.93 13.91 5.56
CA VAL A 180 6.57 15.14 6.31
C VAL A 180 6.05 16.22 5.34
N PHE A 181 6.69 16.35 4.18
CA PHE A 181 6.29 17.28 3.13
C PHE A 181 4.85 17.00 2.63
N ILE A 182 4.48 15.73 2.46
CA ILE A 182 3.12 15.31 2.09
C ILE A 182 2.14 15.65 3.22
N GLY A 183 2.49 15.38 4.48
CA GLY A 183 1.70 15.81 5.63
C GLY A 183 1.45 17.33 5.59
N ASP A 184 2.49 18.13 5.40
CA ASP A 184 2.41 19.58 5.29
C ASP A 184 1.62 20.06 4.07
N LEU A 185 1.68 19.34 2.95
CA LEU A 185 0.94 19.63 1.74
C LEU A 185 -0.56 19.34 1.92
N ALA A 186 -0.91 18.22 2.55
CA ALA A 186 -2.28 17.88 2.93
C ALA A 186 -2.87 18.93 3.87
N LEU A 187 -2.14 19.33 4.92
CA LEU A 187 -2.55 20.40 5.82
C LEU A 187 -2.76 21.72 5.08
N ARG A 188 -1.85 22.08 4.16
CA ARG A 188 -1.97 23.28 3.32
C ARG A 188 -3.20 23.23 2.41
N TRP A 189 -3.51 22.09 1.82
CA TRP A 189 -4.70 21.90 0.99
C TRP A 189 -5.98 22.01 1.84
N ILE A 190 -6.05 21.28 2.97
CA ILE A 190 -7.17 21.35 3.92
C ILE A 190 -7.43 22.80 4.37
N ASN A 191 -6.37 23.56 4.67
CA ASN A 191 -6.47 24.97 5.07
C ASN A 191 -7.02 25.91 3.99
N LYS A 192 -6.79 25.59 2.72
CA LYS A 192 -7.25 26.35 1.56
C LYS A 192 -8.50 25.75 0.94
N SER A 193 -9.02 24.68 1.51
CA SER A 193 -10.20 24.00 1.04
C SER A 193 -11.42 24.93 1.18
N PRO A 194 -12.29 25.03 0.16
CA PRO A 194 -13.50 25.84 0.26
C PRO A 194 -14.48 25.31 1.32
N TRP A 195 -14.37 24.03 1.69
CA TRP A 195 -15.22 23.34 2.67
C TRP A 195 -14.76 23.50 4.12
N ALA A 196 -13.54 24.01 4.36
CA ALA A 196 -13.03 24.20 5.72
C ALA A 196 -13.88 25.22 6.50
N ALA A 197 -14.36 24.82 7.68
CA ALA A 197 -15.11 25.68 8.59
C ALA A 197 -14.26 26.80 9.21
N ASP A 198 -12.92 26.61 9.28
CA ASP A 198 -11.99 27.62 9.78
C ASP A 198 -11.97 28.86 8.87
N GLN A 199 -12.59 29.92 9.38
CA GLN A 199 -12.81 31.21 8.76
C GLN A 199 -11.57 32.12 8.79
N SER A 200 -10.37 31.53 8.82
CA SER A 200 -9.11 32.27 8.82
C SER A 200 -9.08 33.31 7.69
N LYS A 201 -8.34 34.41 7.92
CA LYS A 201 -8.28 35.59 7.04
C LYS A 201 -8.01 35.29 5.57
N LEU A 202 -7.43 34.14 5.25
CA LEU A 202 -7.02 33.74 3.92
C LEU A 202 -8.20 33.62 2.93
N MET A 203 -9.39 33.22 3.40
CA MET A 203 -10.56 32.99 2.56
C MET A 203 -11.62 34.10 2.64
N GLN A 204 -11.32 35.24 3.27
CA GLN A 204 -12.27 36.35 3.46
C GLN A 204 -12.76 36.99 2.16
N TRP A 205 -12.09 36.69 1.04
CA TRP A 205 -12.38 37.25 -0.29
C TRP A 205 -13.27 36.35 -1.15
N ILE A 206 -13.56 35.12 -0.70
CA ILE A 206 -14.46 34.21 -1.40
C ILE A 206 -15.88 34.46 -0.92
N ASP A 207 -16.76 34.78 -1.87
CA ASP A 207 -18.19 34.91 -1.68
C ASP A 207 -18.76 33.63 -1.04
N LYS A 208 -19.30 33.76 0.18
CA LYS A 208 -19.80 32.63 0.97
C LYS A 208 -20.96 31.92 0.28
N GLU A 209 -21.75 32.64 -0.52
CA GLU A 209 -22.90 32.07 -1.26
C GLU A 209 -22.46 31.28 -2.50
N LYS A 210 -21.18 31.34 -2.89
CA LYS A 210 -20.62 30.63 -4.05
C LYS A 210 -19.73 29.44 -3.68
N ARG A 211 -19.57 29.14 -2.39
CA ARG A 211 -18.76 27.99 -1.97
C ARG A 211 -19.57 26.70 -2.13
N PRO A 212 -18.94 25.62 -2.61
CA PRO A 212 -19.58 24.32 -2.64
C PRO A 212 -19.93 23.85 -1.22
N SER A 213 -21.08 23.21 -1.07
CA SER A 213 -21.48 22.52 0.16
C SER A 213 -21.02 21.07 0.10
N LEU A 214 -20.54 20.50 1.21
CA LEU A 214 -20.27 19.06 1.30
C LEU A 214 -21.54 18.20 1.16
N ASP A 215 -22.72 18.79 1.37
CA ASP A 215 -23.99 18.10 1.11
C ASP A 215 -24.21 17.88 -0.39
N ASP A 216 -23.79 18.85 -1.21
CA ASP A 216 -23.98 18.85 -2.66
C ASP A 216 -22.79 18.20 -3.39
N GLU A 217 -21.58 18.43 -2.89
CA GLU A 217 -20.31 17.99 -3.46
C GLU A 217 -19.41 17.39 -2.36
N PRO A 218 -19.61 16.12 -1.99
CA PRO A 218 -18.78 15.44 -0.98
C PRO A 218 -17.33 15.29 -1.44
N LEU A 219 -16.41 15.17 -0.49
CA LEU A 219 -14.97 15.07 -0.76
C LEU A 219 -14.52 13.60 -0.86
N PHE A 220 -13.73 13.28 -1.88
CA PHE A 220 -12.83 12.11 -1.84
C PHE A 220 -11.38 12.62 -1.82
N LEU A 221 -10.69 12.43 -0.70
CA LEU A 221 -9.30 12.84 -0.52
C LEU A 221 -8.43 11.60 -0.33
N GLU A 222 -7.56 11.33 -1.29
CA GLU A 222 -6.52 10.31 -1.17
C GLU A 222 -5.19 10.96 -0.80
N ILE A 223 -4.50 10.37 0.18
CA ILE A 223 -3.20 10.80 0.68
C ILE A 223 -2.25 9.60 0.63
N GLY A 224 -1.31 9.64 -0.30
CA GLY A 224 -0.33 8.57 -0.52
C GLY A 224 1.05 8.94 0.02
N PHE A 225 1.47 8.33 1.13
CA PHE A 225 2.83 8.46 1.64
C PHE A 225 3.78 7.50 0.89
N PRO A 226 4.94 7.97 0.41
CA PRO A 226 5.94 7.12 -0.22
C PRO A 226 6.72 6.30 0.80
N GLY A 227 6.65 6.59 2.10
CA GLY A 227 7.20 5.76 3.16
C GLY A 227 6.22 4.72 3.70
N PRO A 228 6.70 3.73 4.49
CA PRO A 228 8.09 3.54 4.93
C PRO A 228 9.04 2.89 3.89
N HIS A 229 8.66 2.79 2.61
CA HIS A 229 9.52 2.33 1.51
C HIS A 229 10.99 2.83 1.60
N PRO A 230 11.97 1.99 1.20
CA PRO A 230 13.39 2.33 1.17
C PRO A 230 13.73 3.58 0.34
N PRO A 231 14.82 4.31 0.68
CA PRO A 231 15.68 4.14 1.84
C PRO A 231 14.91 4.23 3.17
N PHE A 232 15.37 3.49 4.19
CA PHE A 232 14.82 3.61 5.53
C PHE A 232 15.49 4.81 6.21
N ASP A 233 14.97 6.00 5.91
CA ASP A 233 15.61 7.30 6.19
C ASP A 233 14.83 8.25 7.14
N PRO A 234 14.40 7.80 8.32
CA PRO A 234 13.68 8.64 9.26
C PRO A 234 14.52 9.84 9.72
N ILE A 235 13.81 10.88 10.16
CA ILE A 235 14.44 11.95 10.93
C ILE A 235 15.00 11.37 12.24
N GLU A 236 16.24 11.75 12.59
CA GLU A 236 17.03 11.17 13.68
C GLU A 236 16.28 11.09 15.02
N ARG A 237 15.40 12.05 15.33
CA ARG A 237 14.64 12.05 16.60
C ARG A 237 13.76 10.80 16.79
N TYR A 238 13.35 10.13 15.71
CA TYR A 238 12.49 8.95 15.78
C TYR A 238 13.26 7.64 16.00
N THR A 239 14.57 7.60 15.72
CA THR A 239 15.32 6.33 15.69
C THR A 239 15.73 5.85 17.07
N LYS A 240 16.03 6.77 18.00
CA LYS A 240 16.64 6.46 19.29
C LYS A 240 15.87 5.39 20.07
N GLU A 241 14.55 5.53 20.16
CA GLU A 241 13.69 4.60 20.90
C GLU A 241 13.80 3.17 20.35
N TYR A 242 13.79 3.00 19.04
CA TYR A 242 13.82 1.70 18.39
C TYR A 242 15.19 1.02 18.42
N MET A 243 16.27 1.81 18.41
CA MET A 243 17.62 1.28 18.57
C MET A 243 17.85 0.65 19.96
N GLU A 244 17.16 1.16 20.98
CA GLU A 244 17.24 0.68 22.37
C GLU A 244 16.28 -0.51 22.65
N LYS A 245 15.21 -0.67 21.85
CA LYS A 245 14.23 -1.76 21.99
C LYS A 245 14.79 -3.11 21.56
N ASP A 246 14.26 -4.18 22.13
CA ASP A 246 14.41 -5.53 21.58
C ASP A 246 13.25 -5.77 20.61
N LEU A 247 13.56 -5.88 19.31
CA LEU A 247 12.56 -5.91 18.24
C LEU A 247 12.35 -7.36 17.79
N PRO A 248 11.10 -7.79 17.54
CA PRO A 248 10.84 -9.13 17.03
C PRO A 248 11.43 -9.28 15.62
N MET A 249 12.14 -10.39 15.41
CA MET A 249 12.72 -10.78 14.13
C MET A 249 12.52 -12.28 13.96
N LEU A 250 12.12 -12.72 12.76
CA LEU A 250 12.10 -14.14 12.48
C LEU A 250 13.53 -14.69 12.46
N PRO A 251 13.76 -15.94 12.91
CA PRO A 251 15.04 -16.56 12.72
C PRO A 251 15.29 -16.73 11.21
N VAL A 252 16.48 -16.36 10.75
CA VAL A 252 16.90 -16.60 9.36
C VAL A 252 17.97 -17.66 9.41
N THR A 253 17.69 -18.83 8.85
CA THR A 253 18.61 -19.97 8.88
C THR A 253 19.07 -20.32 7.47
N GLN A 254 20.30 -20.85 7.37
CA GLN A 254 20.79 -21.35 6.09
C GLN A 254 19.94 -22.54 5.60
N GLU A 255 19.44 -23.36 6.52
CA GLU A 255 18.57 -24.51 6.18
C GLU A 255 17.28 -24.06 5.49
N GLU A 256 16.59 -23.05 6.04
CA GLU A 256 15.41 -22.46 5.40
C GLU A 256 15.77 -21.88 4.02
N MET A 257 16.83 -21.06 3.97
CA MET A 257 17.26 -20.42 2.72
C MET A 257 17.64 -21.42 1.63
N ASP A 258 18.21 -22.57 1.98
CA ASP A 258 18.58 -23.65 1.07
C ASP A 258 17.37 -24.48 0.63
N ALA A 259 16.37 -24.63 1.50
CA ALA A 259 15.12 -25.33 1.20
C ALA A 259 14.20 -24.54 0.26
N GLN A 260 14.33 -23.21 0.22
CA GLN A 260 13.56 -22.36 -0.69
C GLN A 260 13.77 -22.73 -2.17
N PRO A 261 12.77 -22.51 -3.04
CA PRO A 261 12.86 -22.84 -4.46
C PRO A 261 13.86 -21.95 -5.22
N GLU A 262 14.40 -22.46 -6.34
CA GLU A 262 15.41 -21.80 -7.18
C GLU A 262 15.02 -20.35 -7.57
N THR A 263 13.73 -20.08 -7.78
CA THR A 263 13.23 -18.73 -8.06
C THR A 263 13.62 -17.74 -6.96
N LEU A 264 13.51 -18.13 -5.68
CA LEU A 264 13.90 -17.30 -4.54
C LEU A 264 15.43 -17.22 -4.38
N HIS A 265 16.18 -18.27 -4.74
CA HIS A 265 17.65 -18.20 -4.79
C HIS A 265 18.14 -17.18 -5.82
N SER A 266 17.56 -17.22 -7.02
CA SER A 266 17.82 -16.24 -8.07
C SER A 266 17.43 -14.82 -7.67
N PHE A 267 16.28 -14.67 -7.01
CA PHE A 267 15.83 -13.38 -6.50
C PHE A 267 16.77 -12.83 -5.41
N ARG A 268 17.14 -13.63 -4.43
CA ARG A 268 18.12 -13.27 -3.39
C ARG A 268 19.47 -12.86 -3.99
N LYS A 269 19.95 -13.63 -4.97
CA LYS A 269 21.16 -13.27 -5.73
C LYS A 269 20.99 -11.94 -6.46
N ARG A 270 19.82 -11.67 -7.03
CA ARG A 270 19.54 -10.40 -7.69
C ARG A 270 19.54 -9.22 -6.72
N LEU A 271 18.98 -9.38 -5.52
CA LEU A 271 19.01 -8.38 -4.45
C LEU A 271 20.46 -8.01 -4.08
N THR A 272 21.35 -8.99 -3.91
CA THR A 272 22.78 -8.71 -3.62
C THR A 272 23.57 -8.06 -4.77
N GLN A 273 23.07 -8.16 -6.01
CA GLN A 273 23.72 -7.59 -7.19
C GLN A 273 23.25 -6.17 -7.51
N ARG A 274 22.14 -5.73 -6.92
CA ARG A 274 21.56 -4.41 -7.17
C ARG A 274 21.52 -3.61 -5.90
N PHE A 275 21.96 -2.36 -6.01
CA PHE A 275 21.60 -1.30 -5.07
C PHE A 275 20.15 -0.85 -5.38
N ALA A 276 19.22 -1.79 -5.25
CA ALA A 276 17.79 -1.57 -5.44
C ALA A 276 17.30 -0.72 -4.27
N ASP A 277 16.59 0.35 -4.62
CA ASP A 277 16.04 1.32 -3.67
C ASP A 277 16.94 1.72 -2.48
N SER A 278 18.24 1.86 -2.75
CA SER A 278 19.28 2.23 -1.78
C SER A 278 19.54 1.20 -0.68
N ILE A 279 19.27 -0.09 -0.95
CA ILE A 279 19.64 -1.20 -0.08
C ILE A 279 20.86 -1.91 -0.66
N ASP A 280 21.93 -2.04 0.15
CA ASP A 280 23.05 -2.93 -0.11
C ASP A 280 22.84 -4.24 0.67
N PHE A 281 22.01 -5.12 0.11
CA PHE A 281 21.49 -6.27 0.82
C PHE A 281 22.55 -7.33 1.08
N ASP A 282 22.58 -7.86 2.31
CA ASP A 282 23.34 -9.04 2.68
C ASP A 282 22.42 -10.10 3.30
N PRO A 283 22.20 -11.25 2.66
CA PRO A 283 21.39 -12.32 3.24
C PRO A 283 22.03 -12.95 4.49
N ASN A 284 23.33 -12.72 4.72
CA ASN A 284 24.05 -13.16 5.92
C ASN A 284 24.34 -12.00 6.89
N ALA A 285 23.57 -10.92 6.82
CA ALA A 285 23.67 -9.80 7.74
C ALA A 285 23.59 -10.28 9.20
N SER A 286 24.42 -9.69 10.06
CA SER A 286 24.35 -9.92 11.51
C SER A 286 22.98 -9.54 12.09
N ASP A 287 22.63 -10.09 13.24
CA ASP A 287 21.40 -9.71 13.94
C ASP A 287 21.41 -8.22 14.30
N GLU A 288 22.58 -7.63 14.57
CA GLU A 288 22.73 -6.20 14.80
C GLU A 288 22.39 -5.37 13.56
N ALA A 289 22.84 -5.79 12.37
CA ALA A 289 22.51 -5.12 11.10
C ALA A 289 21.02 -5.25 10.76
N ARG A 290 20.42 -6.43 10.97
CA ARG A 290 18.99 -6.66 10.78
C ARG A 290 18.14 -5.84 11.77
N LYS A 291 18.58 -5.75 13.02
CA LYS A 291 17.95 -4.91 14.04
C LYS A 291 18.02 -3.43 13.66
N LEU A 292 19.16 -2.97 13.16
CA LEU A 292 19.33 -1.59 12.68
C LEU A 292 18.34 -1.27 11.55
N GLN A 293 18.22 -2.15 10.55
CA GLN A 293 17.24 -2.02 9.46
C GLN A 293 15.82 -1.86 10.00
N ARG A 294 15.39 -2.77 10.88
CA ARG A 294 14.05 -2.75 11.47
C ARG A 294 13.80 -1.52 12.32
N ALA A 295 14.78 -1.07 13.09
CA ALA A 295 14.65 0.11 13.92
C ALA A 295 14.40 1.37 13.09
N TYR A 296 15.11 1.53 11.96
CA TYR A 296 14.93 2.66 11.06
C TYR A 296 13.61 2.58 10.29
N TYR A 297 13.22 1.39 9.85
CA TYR A 297 11.91 1.15 9.25
C TYR A 297 10.76 1.50 10.22
N MET A 298 10.80 1.03 11.46
CA MET A 298 9.79 1.31 12.48
C MET A 298 9.76 2.79 12.88
N ALA A 299 10.93 3.44 12.93
CA ALA A 299 11.01 4.88 13.11
C ALA A 299 10.34 5.67 11.97
N ASN A 300 10.47 5.20 10.71
CA ASN A 300 9.73 5.74 9.57
C ASN A 300 8.22 5.61 9.77
N VAL A 301 7.75 4.45 10.22
CA VAL A 301 6.33 4.23 10.52
C VAL A 301 5.82 5.20 11.58
N THR A 302 6.54 5.40 12.69
CA THR A 302 6.15 6.40 13.72
C THR A 302 6.13 7.82 13.19
N MET A 303 7.09 8.19 12.34
CA MET A 303 7.11 9.52 11.72
C MET A 303 5.90 9.76 10.83
N ILE A 304 5.46 8.74 10.08
CA ILE A 304 4.24 8.79 9.27
C ILE A 304 3.00 8.84 10.16
N ASP A 305 2.95 8.07 11.26
CA ASP A 305 1.86 8.10 12.24
C ASP A 305 1.64 9.52 12.80
N GLU A 306 2.72 10.26 13.10
CA GLU A 306 2.62 11.66 13.49
C GLU A 306 1.96 12.52 12.39
N GLN A 307 2.25 12.27 11.10
CA GLN A 307 1.60 12.99 10.01
C GLN A 307 0.12 12.64 9.91
N VAL A 308 -0.25 11.37 10.08
CA VAL A 308 -1.65 10.92 10.16
C VAL A 308 -2.36 11.65 11.29
N GLY A 309 -1.76 11.74 12.47
CA GLY A 309 -2.27 12.50 13.60
C GLY A 309 -2.55 13.96 13.26
N ARG A 310 -1.54 14.66 12.71
CA ARG A 310 -1.68 16.07 12.30
C ARG A 310 -2.82 16.27 11.29
N ILE A 311 -2.95 15.38 10.31
CA ILE A 311 -4.02 15.44 9.30
C ILE A 311 -5.39 15.23 9.95
N MET A 312 -5.54 14.20 10.78
CA MET A 312 -6.79 13.89 11.49
C MET A 312 -7.22 15.05 12.38
N ASP A 313 -6.31 15.56 13.22
CA ASP A 313 -6.56 16.71 14.10
C ASP A 313 -7.00 17.92 13.27
N ARG A 314 -6.36 18.17 12.12
CA ARG A 314 -6.74 19.31 11.30
C ARG A 314 -8.08 19.14 10.62
N LEU A 315 -8.41 17.94 10.12
CA LEU A 315 -9.73 17.64 9.56
C LEU A 315 -10.83 17.85 10.61
N GLU A 316 -10.56 17.50 11.87
CA GLU A 316 -11.46 17.74 13.01
C GLU A 316 -11.62 19.24 13.28
N GLU A 317 -10.51 19.98 13.40
CA GLU A 317 -10.51 21.44 13.64
C GLU A 317 -11.28 22.23 12.57
N VAL A 318 -11.21 21.82 11.31
CA VAL A 318 -11.91 22.48 10.20
C VAL A 318 -13.30 21.91 9.92
N GLY A 319 -13.78 20.98 10.76
CA GLY A 319 -15.13 20.40 10.65
C GLY A 319 -15.34 19.48 9.45
N LEU A 320 -14.28 19.00 8.80
CA LEU A 320 -14.39 18.04 7.68
C LEU A 320 -14.54 16.60 8.18
N LEU A 321 -14.09 16.30 9.40
CA LEU A 321 -14.05 14.93 9.94
C LEU A 321 -15.42 14.38 10.37
N GLU A 322 -16.36 15.23 10.81
CA GLU A 322 -17.64 14.82 11.43
C GLU A 322 -18.50 13.90 10.55
N ASP A 323 -18.45 14.06 9.23
CA ASP A 323 -19.15 13.19 8.27
C ASP A 323 -18.17 12.48 7.32
N SER A 324 -16.98 12.14 7.82
CA SER A 324 -15.96 11.42 7.07
C SER A 324 -15.92 9.93 7.42
N VAL A 325 -15.61 9.12 6.40
CA VAL A 325 -15.05 7.78 6.58
C VAL A 325 -13.57 7.86 6.25
N VAL A 326 -12.72 7.53 7.22
CA VAL A 326 -11.27 7.49 7.07
C VAL A 326 -10.83 6.03 6.91
N ILE A 327 -10.07 5.74 5.86
CA ILE A 327 -9.53 4.42 5.56
C ILE A 327 -8.00 4.53 5.62
N PHE A 328 -7.35 3.77 6.50
CA PHE A 328 -5.89 3.67 6.58
C PHE A 328 -5.43 2.30 6.11
N THR A 329 -4.43 2.25 5.22
CA THR A 329 -3.91 1.00 4.66
C THR A 329 -2.50 1.12 4.09
N SER A 330 -1.92 -0.02 3.67
CA SER A 330 -0.69 -0.07 2.85
C SER A 330 -0.91 -0.77 1.50
N ASP A 331 -0.09 -0.47 0.50
CA ASP A 331 -0.15 -1.08 -0.85
C ASP A 331 0.56 -2.44 -0.98
N HIS A 332 1.46 -2.74 -0.04
CA HIS A 332 2.10 -4.04 0.26
C HIS A 332 3.01 -3.86 1.50
N GLY A 333 3.68 -4.92 1.93
CA GLY A 333 4.68 -4.87 3.02
C GLY A 333 6.13 -5.04 2.53
N ASP A 334 7.00 -5.46 3.44
CA ASP A 334 8.45 -5.67 3.27
C ASP A 334 8.95 -6.88 4.07
N CYS A 335 9.81 -7.71 3.49
CA CYS A 335 10.44 -8.82 4.20
C CYS A 335 11.37 -8.37 5.35
N LEU A 336 12.05 -7.23 5.27
CA LEU A 336 12.95 -6.69 6.32
C LEU A 336 13.95 -7.74 6.86
N GLY A 337 14.55 -8.49 5.95
CA GLY A 337 15.48 -9.57 6.27
C GLY A 337 14.82 -10.91 6.62
N ASP A 338 13.51 -10.96 6.87
CA ASP A 338 12.79 -12.24 7.08
C ASP A 338 12.91 -13.13 5.84
N HIS A 339 12.94 -14.45 6.06
CA HIS A 339 13.13 -15.45 5.00
C HIS A 339 14.45 -15.30 4.20
N GLY A 340 15.41 -14.52 4.71
CA GLY A 340 16.64 -14.18 3.98
C GLY A 340 16.39 -13.28 2.77
N LEU A 341 15.36 -12.43 2.82
CA LEU A 341 14.92 -11.53 1.75
C LEU A 341 14.65 -10.11 2.28
N VAL A 342 14.62 -9.13 1.38
CA VAL A 342 14.28 -7.73 1.67
C VAL A 342 13.38 -7.18 0.56
N GLU A 343 12.67 -6.10 0.85
CA GLU A 343 11.65 -5.52 -0.03
C GLU A 343 10.45 -6.47 -0.23
N LYS A 344 9.93 -6.54 -1.44
CA LYS A 344 8.63 -7.13 -1.82
C LYS A 344 8.81 -8.19 -2.91
N TRP A 345 7.82 -8.37 -3.78
CA TRP A 345 7.78 -9.36 -4.86
C TRP A 345 7.56 -10.82 -4.46
N THR A 346 7.62 -11.15 -3.17
CA THR A 346 7.26 -12.47 -2.65
C THR A 346 5.82 -12.52 -2.13
N MET A 347 5.32 -13.74 -1.96
CA MET A 347 3.95 -14.02 -1.52
C MET A 347 3.84 -14.34 -0.01
N TYR A 348 4.93 -14.17 0.74
CA TYR A 348 4.91 -14.23 2.21
C TYR A 348 4.03 -13.12 2.78
N ASP A 349 3.40 -13.35 3.94
CA ASP A 349 2.48 -12.43 4.60
C ASP A 349 3.16 -11.07 4.89
N GLN A 350 4.47 -11.04 5.16
CA GLN A 350 5.22 -9.79 5.33
C GLN A 350 5.18 -8.89 4.09
N SER A 351 4.92 -9.46 2.91
CA SER A 351 4.83 -8.73 1.64
C SER A 351 3.38 -8.55 1.18
N VAL A 352 2.52 -9.58 1.30
CA VAL A 352 1.16 -9.53 0.72
C VAL A 352 0.05 -9.15 1.71
N ARG A 353 0.26 -9.28 3.01
CA ARG A 353 -0.73 -8.90 4.03
C ARG A 353 -0.47 -7.47 4.47
N VAL A 354 -1.53 -6.67 4.53
CA VAL A 354 -1.45 -5.22 4.81
C VAL A 354 -2.40 -4.83 5.94
N PRO A 355 -2.07 -3.78 6.71
CA PRO A 355 -3.03 -3.25 7.68
C PRO A 355 -4.21 -2.63 6.94
N LEU A 356 -5.43 -2.82 7.44
CA LEU A 356 -6.62 -2.13 6.94
C LEU A 356 -7.50 -1.73 8.11
N VAL A 357 -7.73 -0.42 8.25
CA VAL A 357 -8.55 0.18 9.31
C VAL A 357 -9.54 1.15 8.68
N VAL A 358 -10.81 1.02 9.04
CA VAL A 358 -11.89 1.92 8.63
C VAL A 358 -12.45 2.62 9.87
N TRP A 359 -12.30 3.93 9.94
CA TRP A 359 -12.72 4.77 11.05
C TRP A 359 -13.87 5.68 10.62
N SER A 360 -14.99 5.58 11.33
CA SER A 360 -16.15 6.49 11.24
C SER A 360 -17.09 6.16 12.41
N PRO A 361 -16.75 6.56 13.64
CA PRO A 361 -17.40 6.06 14.86
C PRO A 361 -18.91 6.38 14.94
N ASP A 362 -19.37 7.44 14.26
CA ASP A 362 -20.79 7.79 14.18
C ASP A 362 -21.57 6.97 13.14
N ARG A 363 -20.87 6.26 12.24
CA ARG A 363 -21.47 5.40 11.21
C ARG A 363 -21.33 3.92 11.51
N PHE A 364 -20.20 3.51 12.04
CA PHE A 364 -19.88 2.11 12.31
C PHE A 364 -19.58 1.91 13.79
N GLU A 365 -20.07 0.82 14.35
CA GLU A 365 -19.68 0.40 15.69
C GLU A 365 -18.15 0.18 15.70
N GLY A 366 -17.44 0.99 16.50
CA GLY A 366 -15.98 0.94 16.64
C GLY A 366 -15.48 -0.21 17.52
N ASN A 367 -14.15 -0.27 17.71
CA ASN A 367 -13.46 -1.30 18.48
C ASN A 367 -13.80 -2.73 18.01
N ARG A 368 -13.94 -2.93 16.70
CA ARG A 368 -14.21 -4.26 16.10
C ARG A 368 -13.03 -4.72 15.27
N ARG A 369 -12.72 -6.01 15.38
CA ARG A 369 -11.74 -6.70 14.54
C ARG A 369 -12.43 -7.77 13.71
N ILE A 370 -12.21 -7.72 12.40
CA ILE A 370 -12.80 -8.62 11.44
C ILE A 370 -11.69 -9.56 10.95
N ASP A 371 -11.76 -10.83 11.32
CA ASP A 371 -10.82 -11.88 10.88
C ASP A 371 -11.21 -12.50 9.53
N ALA A 372 -12.12 -11.89 8.77
CA ALA A 372 -12.51 -12.38 7.45
C ALA A 372 -11.39 -12.15 6.42
N LEU A 373 -11.14 -13.14 5.57
CA LEU A 373 -10.30 -13.00 4.38
C LEU A 373 -10.83 -11.88 3.47
N THR A 374 -9.99 -10.87 3.23
CA THR A 374 -10.32 -9.72 2.38
C THR A 374 -9.17 -9.39 1.43
N GLN A 375 -9.47 -8.67 0.35
CA GLN A 375 -8.52 -8.26 -0.68
C GLN A 375 -8.45 -6.75 -0.67
N TRP A 376 -7.27 -6.23 -0.88
CA TRP A 376 -7.03 -4.81 -0.75
C TRP A 376 -7.87 -3.95 -1.69
N PHE A 377 -8.17 -4.46 -2.89
CA PHE A 377 -9.03 -3.78 -3.86
C PHE A 377 -10.52 -3.69 -3.48
N ASP A 378 -10.95 -4.35 -2.39
CA ASP A 378 -12.32 -4.32 -1.87
C ASP A 378 -12.70 -2.94 -1.34
N ILE A 379 -11.70 -2.12 -1.04
CA ILE A 379 -11.87 -0.70 -0.69
C ILE A 379 -12.62 0.04 -1.79
N GLY A 380 -12.33 -0.24 -3.07
CA GLY A 380 -12.95 0.44 -4.22
C GLY A 380 -14.48 0.36 -4.23
N PRO A 381 -15.08 -0.85 -4.34
CA PRO A 381 -16.53 -1.00 -4.29
C PRO A 381 -17.14 -0.54 -2.96
N THR A 382 -16.41 -0.66 -1.83
CA THR A 382 -16.87 -0.11 -0.54
C THR A 382 -17.06 1.39 -0.60
N VAL A 383 -16.10 2.11 -1.17
CA VAL A 383 -16.15 3.57 -1.35
C VAL A 383 -17.28 3.97 -2.30
N LEU A 384 -17.45 3.25 -3.41
CA LEU A 384 -18.55 3.49 -4.36
C LEU A 384 -19.92 3.32 -3.69
N GLU A 385 -20.12 2.25 -2.93
CA GLU A 385 -21.39 2.01 -2.22
C GLU A 385 -21.68 3.08 -1.16
N LEU A 386 -20.67 3.52 -0.40
CA LEU A 386 -20.79 4.65 0.53
C LEU A 386 -21.18 5.95 -0.17
N ALA A 387 -20.69 6.14 -1.41
CA ALA A 387 -21.06 7.24 -2.27
C ALA A 387 -22.44 7.11 -2.92
N GLY A 388 -23.13 5.97 -2.75
CA GLY A 388 -24.40 5.68 -3.42
C GLY A 388 -24.24 5.34 -4.91
N VAL A 389 -23.02 5.00 -5.33
CA VAL A 389 -22.68 4.56 -6.69
C VAL A 389 -22.68 3.05 -6.73
N GLN A 390 -23.32 2.47 -7.75
CA GLN A 390 -23.29 1.02 -7.95
C GLN A 390 -21.94 0.62 -8.56
N PRO A 391 -21.19 -0.30 -7.94
CA PRO A 391 -19.99 -0.86 -8.55
C PRO A 391 -20.28 -1.51 -9.90
N ASN A 392 -19.27 -1.58 -10.77
CA ASN A 392 -19.39 -2.29 -12.04
C ASN A 392 -19.81 -3.74 -11.78
N ALA A 393 -20.86 -4.23 -12.45
CA ALA A 393 -21.35 -5.60 -12.29
C ALA A 393 -20.30 -6.69 -12.63
N LYS A 394 -19.22 -6.32 -13.33
CA LYS A 394 -18.07 -7.17 -13.65
C LYS A 394 -16.91 -7.02 -12.67
N THR A 395 -17.04 -6.25 -11.59
CA THR A 395 -15.94 -6.06 -10.63
C THR A 395 -15.57 -7.39 -9.96
N GLU A 396 -14.29 -7.57 -9.68
CA GLU A 396 -13.76 -8.76 -9.00
C GLU A 396 -13.65 -8.56 -7.49
N ALA A 397 -13.69 -7.29 -7.07
CA ALA A 397 -13.65 -6.87 -5.69
C ALA A 397 -15.04 -7.01 -5.04
N GLN A 398 -15.08 -7.27 -3.73
CA GLN A 398 -16.31 -7.39 -2.96
C GLN A 398 -16.35 -6.29 -1.90
N SER A 399 -17.44 -5.55 -1.80
CA SER A 399 -17.58 -4.48 -0.81
C SER A 399 -17.42 -5.01 0.62
N LEU A 400 -16.69 -4.26 1.45
CA LEU A 400 -16.50 -4.48 2.88
C LEU A 400 -17.66 -3.90 3.70
N LEU A 401 -18.56 -3.14 3.07
CA LEU A 401 -19.66 -2.46 3.74
C LEU A 401 -20.54 -3.41 4.58
N PRO A 402 -20.86 -4.65 4.15
CA PRO A 402 -21.59 -5.60 5.00
C PRO A 402 -20.91 -5.88 6.35
N PHE A 403 -19.57 -6.00 6.38
CA PHE A 403 -18.81 -6.17 7.63
C PHE A 403 -18.85 -4.90 8.48
N LEU A 404 -18.66 -3.74 7.85
CA LEU A 404 -18.69 -2.43 8.52
C LEU A 404 -20.06 -2.14 9.15
N GLU A 405 -21.15 -2.54 8.51
CA GLU A 405 -22.52 -2.34 9.01
C GLU A 405 -23.01 -3.48 9.94
N ASN A 406 -22.16 -4.48 10.23
CA ASN A 406 -22.51 -5.67 11.02
C ASN A 406 -23.75 -6.39 10.46
N ARG A 407 -23.84 -6.47 9.13
CA ARG A 407 -24.99 -7.05 8.46
C ARG A 407 -24.93 -8.57 8.47
N PRO A 408 -26.09 -9.26 8.57
CA PRO A 408 -26.15 -10.72 8.58
C PRO A 408 -25.79 -11.37 7.23
N ASP A 409 -25.71 -10.59 6.15
CA ASP A 409 -25.30 -11.04 4.82
C ASP A 409 -23.83 -10.75 4.52
N ALA A 410 -23.02 -10.37 5.51
CA ALA A 410 -21.57 -10.30 5.35
C ALA A 410 -21.00 -11.72 5.15
N GLU A 411 -20.43 -11.95 3.97
CA GLU A 411 -19.89 -13.25 3.56
C GLU A 411 -18.37 -13.19 3.46
N GLU A 412 -17.69 -14.05 4.22
CA GLU A 412 -16.25 -14.27 4.09
C GLU A 412 -15.96 -15.12 2.86
N ARG A 413 -15.01 -14.68 2.02
CA ARG A 413 -14.52 -15.51 0.91
C ARG A 413 -13.64 -16.65 1.42
N GLU A 414 -13.65 -17.74 0.69
CA GLU A 414 -12.81 -18.91 1.00
C GLU A 414 -11.32 -18.66 0.74
N TYR A 415 -11.00 -17.86 -0.29
CA TYR A 415 -9.64 -17.63 -0.77
C TYR A 415 -9.36 -16.17 -1.10
N VAL A 416 -8.10 -15.77 -0.91
CA VAL A 416 -7.50 -14.56 -1.48
C VAL A 416 -6.39 -14.94 -2.45
N PHE A 417 -6.14 -14.05 -3.41
CA PHE A 417 -5.22 -14.28 -4.51
C PHE A 417 -4.22 -13.12 -4.64
N SER A 418 -3.04 -13.45 -5.14
CA SER A 418 -2.01 -12.47 -5.47
C SER A 418 -1.17 -12.97 -6.63
N GLU A 419 -0.69 -12.06 -7.46
CA GLU A 419 0.09 -12.43 -8.63
C GLU A 419 1.21 -11.45 -8.94
N HIS A 420 2.25 -11.97 -9.59
CA HIS A 420 3.38 -11.15 -10.02
C HIS A 420 4.05 -11.74 -11.26
N VAL A 421 4.25 -10.91 -12.28
CA VAL A 421 4.87 -11.33 -13.54
C VAL A 421 6.38 -11.11 -13.55
N GLN A 422 7.05 -11.56 -14.61
CA GLN A 422 8.46 -11.22 -14.84
C GLN A 422 8.70 -9.71 -14.84
N ASP A 423 9.65 -9.24 -14.04
CA ASP A 423 10.03 -7.82 -13.97
C ASP A 423 11.55 -7.59 -13.84
N LEU A 424 11.96 -6.40 -13.38
CA LEU A 424 13.37 -6.04 -13.24
C LEU A 424 14.10 -6.80 -12.11
N MET A 425 13.35 -7.34 -11.15
CA MET A 425 13.83 -8.05 -9.98
C MET A 425 13.60 -9.55 -10.10
N LEU A 426 12.39 -9.99 -10.45
CA LEU A 426 12.08 -11.40 -10.70
C LEU A 426 12.26 -11.77 -12.18
N GLN A 427 13.51 -12.01 -12.59
CA GLN A 427 13.84 -12.28 -14.01
C GLN A 427 13.66 -13.75 -14.42
N ASP A 428 13.73 -14.69 -13.48
CA ASP A 428 13.77 -16.12 -13.80
C ASP A 428 12.40 -16.80 -13.80
N LEU A 429 11.35 -15.99 -13.66
CA LEU A 429 9.96 -16.42 -13.58
C LEU A 429 9.10 -15.66 -14.58
N LYS A 430 8.20 -16.36 -15.29
CA LYS A 430 7.22 -15.69 -16.17
C LYS A 430 6.07 -15.09 -15.37
N HIS A 431 5.56 -15.85 -14.41
CA HIS A 431 4.41 -15.51 -13.59
C HIS A 431 4.44 -16.34 -12.30
N SER A 432 4.19 -15.72 -11.14
CA SER A 432 3.82 -16.38 -9.88
C SER A 432 2.36 -16.09 -9.57
N LEU A 433 1.65 -17.12 -9.12
CA LEU A 433 0.27 -17.03 -8.65
C LEU A 433 0.19 -17.56 -7.23
N MET A 434 -0.53 -16.86 -6.36
CA MET A 434 -0.82 -17.25 -4.98
C MET A 434 -2.32 -17.51 -4.82
N ILE A 435 -2.66 -18.60 -4.13
CA ILE A 435 -3.98 -18.83 -3.54
C ILE A 435 -3.80 -19.07 -2.04
N ARG A 436 -4.62 -18.43 -1.21
CA ARG A 436 -4.52 -18.52 0.25
C ARG A 436 -5.89 -18.60 0.90
N SER A 437 -6.12 -19.67 1.67
CA SER A 437 -7.22 -19.75 2.64
C SER A 437 -6.72 -19.38 4.04
N LYS A 438 -7.57 -19.50 5.06
CA LYS A 438 -7.14 -19.30 6.46
C LYS A 438 -6.07 -20.31 6.91
N ARG A 439 -6.08 -21.52 6.35
CA ARG A 439 -5.18 -22.60 6.76
C ARG A 439 -4.02 -22.82 5.81
N TYR A 440 -4.27 -22.77 4.50
CA TYR A 440 -3.24 -23.15 3.54
C TYR A 440 -2.93 -22.00 2.58
N LYS A 441 -1.65 -21.85 2.25
CA LYS A 441 -1.19 -20.95 1.19
C LYS A 441 -0.37 -21.74 0.17
N LEU A 442 -0.72 -21.62 -1.11
CA LEU A 442 0.01 -22.21 -2.22
C LEU A 442 0.51 -21.13 -3.15
N ILE A 443 1.77 -21.27 -3.58
CA ILE A 443 2.41 -20.41 -4.57
C ILE A 443 2.84 -21.27 -5.75
N GLU A 444 2.27 -21.00 -6.92
CA GLU A 444 2.62 -21.67 -8.16
C GLU A 444 3.58 -20.79 -8.98
N TYR A 445 4.75 -21.32 -9.32
CA TYR A 445 5.70 -20.68 -10.23
C TYR A 445 5.52 -21.21 -11.65
N ILE A 446 4.88 -20.42 -12.51
CA ILE A 446 4.49 -20.87 -13.85
C ILE A 446 5.72 -21.22 -14.69
N GLY A 447 5.77 -22.48 -15.14
CA GLY A 447 6.86 -23.03 -15.95
C GLY A 447 8.04 -23.56 -15.13
N LYS A 448 7.87 -23.74 -13.82
CA LYS A 448 8.82 -24.44 -12.93
C LYS A 448 8.23 -25.76 -12.46
N ASP A 449 9.09 -26.69 -12.05
CA ASP A 449 8.69 -28.01 -11.53
C ASP A 449 8.33 -27.98 -10.03
N ASN A 450 8.61 -26.87 -9.35
CA ASN A 450 8.31 -26.65 -7.94
C ASN A 450 7.57 -25.32 -7.70
N GLY A 451 6.93 -25.24 -6.54
CA GLY A 451 6.25 -24.07 -5.99
C GLY A 451 6.53 -24.01 -4.49
N GLN A 452 5.64 -23.40 -3.72
CA GLN A 452 5.64 -23.46 -2.26
C GLN A 452 4.24 -23.80 -1.73
N LEU A 453 4.17 -24.49 -0.60
CA LEU A 453 2.94 -24.76 0.13
C LEU A 453 3.18 -24.61 1.64
N PHE A 454 2.33 -23.86 2.33
CA PHE A 454 2.41 -23.64 3.78
C PHE A 454 1.10 -24.03 4.47
N ASP A 455 1.21 -24.65 5.66
CA ASP A 455 0.09 -24.87 6.59
C ASP A 455 0.17 -23.82 7.70
N LEU A 456 -0.52 -22.70 7.48
CA LEU A 456 -0.55 -21.50 8.32
C LEU A 456 -1.13 -21.74 9.71
N GLU A 457 -1.86 -22.85 9.94
CA GLU A 457 -2.32 -23.22 11.27
C GLU A 457 -1.16 -23.75 12.13
N SER A 458 -0.25 -24.51 11.52
CA SER A 458 0.92 -25.08 12.20
C SER A 458 2.18 -24.23 12.09
N ASP A 459 2.26 -23.38 11.06
CA ASP A 459 3.40 -22.57 10.67
C ASP A 459 2.92 -21.20 10.16
N PRO A 460 2.43 -20.32 11.06
CA PRO A 460 1.93 -19.00 10.68
C PRO A 460 3.02 -18.07 10.17
N ASP A 461 4.30 -18.38 10.45
CA ASP A 461 5.46 -17.62 10.01
C ASP A 461 5.99 -18.10 8.66
N GLU A 462 5.41 -19.12 8.03
CA GLU A 462 5.75 -19.61 6.68
C GLU A 462 7.22 -20.06 6.55
N LEU A 463 7.79 -20.65 7.60
CA LEU A 463 9.18 -21.10 7.64
C LEU A 463 9.39 -22.49 7.01
N LYS A 464 8.33 -23.31 6.92
CA LYS A 464 8.40 -24.70 6.45
C LYS A 464 7.57 -24.89 5.18
N ASP A 465 8.25 -24.90 4.05
CA ASP A 465 7.66 -25.31 2.77
C ASP A 465 7.37 -26.83 2.75
N VAL A 466 6.08 -27.19 2.70
CA VAL A 466 5.59 -28.58 2.64
C VAL A 466 5.19 -29.00 1.22
N TRP A 467 5.60 -28.28 0.18
CA TRP A 467 5.24 -28.57 -1.22
C TRP A 467 5.48 -30.03 -1.64
N SER A 468 6.59 -30.63 -1.18
CA SER A 468 6.99 -32.00 -1.54
C SER A 468 6.52 -33.06 -0.53
N ASP A 469 5.84 -32.67 0.54
CA ASP A 469 5.38 -33.58 1.58
C ASP A 469 4.11 -34.34 1.10
N PRO A 470 4.14 -35.68 1.06
CA PRO A 470 3.01 -36.48 0.58
C PRO A 470 1.76 -36.33 1.47
N ASP A 471 1.92 -35.98 2.75
CA ASP A 471 0.78 -35.81 3.67
C ASP A 471 -0.08 -34.58 3.28
N TYR A 472 0.50 -33.63 2.54
CA TYR A 472 -0.16 -32.42 2.04
C TYR A 472 -0.60 -32.52 0.57
N ALA A 473 -0.49 -33.70 -0.05
CA ALA A 473 -0.78 -33.87 -1.47
C ALA A 473 -2.24 -33.54 -1.85
N GLU A 474 -3.20 -33.86 -0.98
CA GLU A 474 -4.61 -33.53 -1.20
C GLU A 474 -4.84 -32.01 -1.18
N ALA A 475 -4.37 -31.32 -0.13
CA ALA A 475 -4.46 -29.86 -0.02
C ALA A 475 -3.81 -29.16 -1.22
N LYS A 476 -2.61 -29.60 -1.61
CA LYS A 476 -1.91 -29.08 -2.80
C LYS A 476 -2.75 -29.22 -4.07
N ASN A 477 -3.31 -30.41 -4.31
CA ASN A 477 -4.07 -30.67 -5.54
C ASN A 477 -5.37 -29.87 -5.59
N THR A 478 -6.07 -29.74 -4.45
CA THR A 478 -7.28 -28.90 -4.34
C THR A 478 -6.95 -27.44 -4.64
N LEU A 479 -5.95 -26.86 -3.96
CA LEU A 479 -5.57 -25.46 -4.17
C LEU A 479 -5.10 -25.18 -5.59
N ARG A 480 -4.32 -26.08 -6.22
CA ARG A 480 -3.91 -25.90 -7.63
C ARG A 480 -5.10 -25.92 -8.58
N LYS A 481 -6.08 -26.79 -8.34
CA LYS A 481 -7.32 -26.83 -9.12
C LYS A 481 -8.08 -25.51 -8.94
N ASP A 482 -8.31 -25.08 -7.71
CA ASP A 482 -9.10 -23.88 -7.41
C ASP A 482 -8.40 -22.60 -7.87
N LEU A 483 -7.06 -22.54 -7.81
CA LEU A 483 -6.27 -21.47 -8.41
C LEU A 483 -6.42 -21.42 -9.94
N THR A 484 -6.44 -22.57 -10.59
CA THR A 484 -6.64 -22.67 -12.05
C THR A 484 -8.05 -22.23 -12.42
N ASP A 485 -9.06 -22.71 -11.69
CA ASP A 485 -10.46 -22.34 -11.90
C ASP A 485 -10.63 -20.84 -11.71
N TRP A 486 -10.11 -20.27 -10.61
CA TRP A 486 -10.12 -18.82 -10.37
C TRP A 486 -9.51 -18.06 -11.54
N PHE A 487 -8.29 -18.38 -11.97
CA PHE A 487 -7.62 -17.63 -13.03
C PHE A 487 -8.41 -17.63 -14.33
N ILE A 488 -9.05 -18.76 -14.67
CA ILE A 488 -9.90 -18.90 -15.86
C ILE A 488 -11.21 -18.12 -15.70
N THR A 489 -11.94 -18.31 -14.61
CA THR A 489 -13.26 -17.69 -14.40
C THR A 489 -13.14 -16.19 -14.25
N SER A 490 -12.17 -15.73 -13.44
CA SER A 490 -11.74 -14.33 -13.30
C SER A 490 -11.59 -13.65 -14.66
N THR A 491 -10.77 -14.24 -15.54
CA THR A 491 -10.53 -13.72 -16.89
C THR A 491 -11.82 -13.61 -17.72
N VAL A 492 -12.68 -14.64 -17.67
CA VAL A 492 -13.94 -14.67 -18.42
C VAL A 492 -14.94 -13.63 -17.89
N ASP A 493 -15.11 -13.55 -16.58
CA ASP A 493 -16.10 -12.69 -15.93
C ASP A 493 -15.72 -11.21 -16.08
N ALA A 494 -14.44 -10.89 -15.91
CA ALA A 494 -13.89 -9.55 -16.12
C ALA A 494 -13.81 -9.15 -17.61
N THR A 495 -13.92 -10.09 -18.56
CA THR A 495 -13.74 -9.77 -19.99
C THR A 495 -14.62 -8.59 -20.43
N GLY A 496 -13.98 -7.58 -21.02
CA GLY A 496 -14.63 -6.37 -21.52
C GLY A 496 -15.08 -5.40 -20.43
N TRP A 497 -14.60 -5.53 -19.19
CA TRP A 497 -14.93 -4.60 -18.11
C TRP A 497 -14.61 -3.14 -18.45
N TRP A 498 -13.52 -2.90 -19.17
CA TRP A 498 -13.10 -1.58 -19.67
C TRP A 498 -14.05 -0.98 -20.72
N LYS A 499 -14.99 -1.77 -21.24
CA LYS A 499 -16.03 -1.32 -22.19
C LYS A 499 -17.31 -0.87 -21.48
N SER A 500 -17.44 -1.11 -20.17
CA SER A 500 -18.64 -0.76 -19.41
C SER A 500 -18.47 0.61 -18.73
N PRO A 501 -19.53 1.43 -18.60
CA PRO A 501 -20.90 1.17 -19.00
C PRO A 501 -21.35 2.01 -20.20
N GLU A 502 -22.39 1.52 -20.84
CA GLU A 502 -23.42 2.33 -21.50
C GLU A 502 -23.47 3.73 -20.89
N ALA A 503 -22.97 4.71 -21.64
CA ALA A 503 -23.54 6.04 -21.61
C ALA A 503 -25.03 5.86 -21.89
N THR A 504 -25.82 5.71 -20.82
CA THR A 504 -27.24 5.92 -20.89
C THR A 504 -27.38 7.37 -21.33
N GLN A 505 -27.57 7.55 -22.63
CA GLN A 505 -28.26 8.70 -23.17
C GLN A 505 -29.56 8.82 -22.38
N LYS A 506 -29.59 9.73 -21.41
CA LYS A 506 -30.80 10.44 -21.02
C LYS A 506 -30.46 11.89 -20.75
#